data_AF-A0A0K8URD9-F1
#
_entry.id   AF-A0A0K8URD9-F1
#
_cell.length_a   1.000
_cell.length_b   1.000
_cell.length_c   1.000
_cell.angle_alpha   90.00
_cell.angle_beta   90.00
_cell.angle_gamma   90.00
#
_symmetry.space_group_name_H-M   'P 1'
#
loop_
_entity.id
_entity.type
_entity.pdbx_description
1 polymer ?
#
loop_
_entity_poly.entity_id
_entity_poly.type
_entity_poly.pdbx_seq_one_letter_code
_entity_poly.pdbx_strand_id
1 'polypeptide(L)'
;MGITGLIKFLGKASSDLHLKDIRGSTVVVDTYCWLHKGAFGCAEKLARGEDTDQYMQYCMKYVELLLSYDIKPILVFDGRHLPAKELTERRRRESRKQSREMASALLRAGDKEGARSHMRRCVDVTHEMALRVIRECRLRNVDCIVAPYEADAQMAWLNKIGVAQYVITEDSDLTLFGANKIIFKLDLNGTGSLVEADKFYLAMGCKRENYNFEKFRRMCILSGCDYLDSLPGIGLMKACKFILMTEQDDMWKALRKIPAYLKMKNLQVDDEYIEQFHKAEATFKHMFIYNPFERRMERLNELTENSLEGRYCSNAGVIIDDQERALQLALGNLNPFTFKQLDNWHPDRNYGFAQVTNNKIKRAKHKSIWQEKYQAFSNGHISKDVVKDDKCALDFRTVDFSTKFINEEITENARAERAKPEEAEIFSMYQYKATELEEPSAKRRRYSSESNNDYADEQKKSEATQNVVLTHNNHNPFAKLQCMEVAKSAKTVCENSSLLKILSPKKASCEANLRKNFPLKSPKSPLDRLQETAIVKSRFFSNNVNEVSRIKKKCKQRFNC
;
A
#
# COMPACT_ATOMS: atom_id res chain seq x y z
N MET A 1 -1.91 2.36 -0.26
CA MET A 1 -2.58 3.12 -1.33
C MET A 1 -3.44 4.19 -0.64
N GLY A 2 -4.11 5.08 -1.39
CA GLY A 2 -4.96 6.12 -0.79
C GLY A 2 -4.23 7.36 -0.22
N ILE A 3 -4.82 7.96 0.82
CA ILE A 3 -4.36 9.22 1.44
C ILE A 3 -2.91 9.16 1.93
N THR A 4 -2.09 10.04 1.37
CA THR A 4 -0.65 10.09 1.65
C THR A 4 -0.37 10.39 3.12
N GLY A 5 0.29 9.46 3.81
CA GLY A 5 0.72 9.61 5.20
C GLY A 5 -0.35 9.32 6.26
N LEU A 6 -1.57 8.92 5.87
CA LEU A 6 -2.67 8.71 6.81
C LEU A 6 -2.39 7.57 7.80
N ILE A 7 -1.83 6.44 7.36
CA ILE A 7 -1.47 5.33 8.26
C ILE A 7 -0.49 5.79 9.35
N LYS A 8 0.48 6.65 9.01
CA LYS A 8 1.42 7.22 10.00
C LYS A 8 0.71 8.19 10.94
N PHE A 9 -0.20 9.01 10.43
CA PHE A 9 -1.02 9.93 11.22
C PHE A 9 -1.90 9.18 12.23
N LEU A 10 -2.43 8.02 11.84
CA LEU A 10 -3.26 7.16 12.67
C LEU A 10 -2.49 6.39 13.76
N GLY A 11 -1.16 6.55 13.88
CA GLY A 11 -0.34 5.76 14.80
C GLY A 11 -0.79 5.79 16.27
N LYS A 12 -1.41 6.89 16.74
CA LYS A 12 -1.98 6.96 18.10
C LYS A 12 -3.30 6.20 18.29
N ALA A 13 -3.96 5.87 17.18
CA ALA A 13 -5.15 5.03 17.11
C ALA A 13 -4.78 3.58 16.72
N SER A 14 -3.49 3.28 16.57
CA SER A 14 -2.97 1.96 16.18
C SER A 14 -2.47 1.17 17.39
N SER A 15 -2.52 -0.15 17.27
CA SER A 15 -1.88 -1.11 18.17
C SER A 15 -1.34 -2.29 17.36
N ASP A 16 -0.33 -2.98 17.88
CA ASP A 16 0.15 -4.21 17.26
C ASP A 16 -0.87 -5.34 17.47
N LEU A 17 -1.05 -6.18 16.47
CA LEU A 17 -1.99 -7.29 16.49
C LEU A 17 -1.33 -8.54 15.93
N HIS A 18 -1.55 -9.69 16.57
CA HIS A 18 -1.26 -10.98 15.99
C HIS A 18 -2.56 -11.74 15.66
N LEU A 19 -2.58 -12.52 14.57
CA LEU A 19 -3.78 -13.28 14.15
C LEU A 19 -4.31 -14.25 15.22
N LYS A 20 -3.45 -14.68 16.14
CA LYS A 20 -3.82 -15.50 17.32
C LYS A 20 -4.86 -14.79 18.20
N ASP A 21 -4.79 -13.48 18.30
CA ASP A 21 -5.63 -12.66 19.19
C ASP A 21 -7.05 -12.52 18.65
N ILE A 22 -7.26 -12.81 17.36
CA ILE A 22 -8.55 -12.71 16.67
C ILE A 22 -9.04 -14.06 16.13
N ARG A 23 -8.54 -15.16 16.69
CA ARG A 23 -8.98 -16.51 16.37
C ARG A 23 -10.50 -16.65 16.51
N GLY A 24 -11.14 -17.33 15.56
CA GLY A 24 -12.59 -17.51 15.52
C GLY A 24 -13.38 -16.32 14.96
N SER A 25 -12.70 -15.20 14.64
CA SER A 25 -13.35 -14.04 14.02
C SER A 25 -13.59 -14.22 12.52
N THR A 26 -14.42 -13.36 11.96
CA THR A 26 -14.58 -13.17 10.52
C THR A 26 -13.86 -11.90 10.08
N VAL A 27 -13.07 -12.01 9.01
CA VAL A 27 -12.33 -10.89 8.43
C VAL A 27 -12.72 -10.71 6.96
N VAL A 28 -12.89 -9.46 6.54
CA VAL A 28 -13.00 -9.11 5.12
C VAL A 28 -11.65 -8.63 4.61
N VAL A 29 -11.30 -9.02 3.39
CA VAL A 29 -9.97 -8.80 2.82
C VAL A 29 -10.09 -8.02 1.52
N ASP A 30 -9.30 -6.96 1.41
CA ASP A 30 -9.00 -6.32 0.15
C ASP A 30 -8.08 -7.22 -0.68
N THR A 31 -8.66 -7.92 -1.65
CA THR A 31 -7.91 -8.91 -2.43
C THR A 31 -7.00 -8.25 -3.46
N TYR A 32 -7.32 -7.03 -3.92
CA TYR A 32 -6.51 -6.33 -4.90
C TYR A 32 -5.16 -5.91 -4.31
N CYS A 33 -5.11 -5.57 -3.02
CA CYS A 33 -3.84 -5.38 -2.31
C CYS A 33 -2.91 -6.60 -2.41
N TRP A 34 -3.42 -7.82 -2.26
CA TRP A 34 -2.63 -9.04 -2.39
C TRP A 34 -2.32 -9.40 -3.84
N LEU A 35 -3.27 -9.23 -4.76
CA LEU A 35 -3.07 -9.47 -6.18
C LEU A 35 -1.96 -8.58 -6.75
N HIS A 36 -1.93 -7.29 -6.40
CA HIS A 36 -0.88 -6.39 -6.85
C HIS A 36 0.50 -6.80 -6.31
N LYS A 37 0.60 -7.16 -5.02
CA LYS A 37 1.86 -7.67 -4.43
C LYS A 37 2.31 -8.99 -5.07
N GLY A 38 1.37 -9.91 -5.32
CA GLY A 38 1.64 -11.18 -5.98
C GLY A 38 2.06 -11.02 -7.45
N ALA A 39 1.37 -10.16 -8.19
CA ALA A 39 1.67 -9.85 -9.59
C ALA A 39 3.04 -9.18 -9.75
N PHE A 40 3.46 -8.38 -8.77
CA PHE A 40 4.81 -7.81 -8.74
C PHE A 40 5.90 -8.89 -8.69
N GLY A 41 5.68 -9.98 -7.94
CA GLY A 41 6.61 -11.11 -7.84
C GLY A 41 6.80 -11.88 -9.14
N CYS A 42 5.78 -11.89 -10.02
CA CYS A 42 5.83 -12.55 -11.32
C CYS A 42 5.71 -11.57 -12.50
N ALA A 43 6.11 -10.32 -12.29
CA ALA A 43 5.83 -9.25 -13.24
C ALA A 43 6.49 -9.44 -14.61
N GLU A 44 7.68 -10.04 -14.66
CA GLU A 44 8.39 -10.31 -15.92
C GLU A 44 7.60 -11.28 -16.82
N LYS A 45 7.07 -12.36 -16.24
CA LYS A 45 6.26 -13.35 -16.96
C LYS A 45 4.98 -12.70 -17.48
N LEU A 46 4.28 -11.97 -16.61
CA LEU A 46 3.06 -11.24 -16.97
C LEU A 46 3.30 -10.20 -18.07
N ALA A 47 4.39 -9.44 -17.99
CA ALA A 47 4.73 -8.44 -19.00
C ALA A 47 5.06 -9.06 -20.37
N ARG A 48 5.54 -10.32 -20.39
CA ARG A 48 5.80 -11.10 -21.62
C ARG A 48 4.58 -11.85 -22.13
N GLY A 49 3.46 -11.85 -21.40
CA GLY A 49 2.27 -12.63 -21.74
C GLY A 49 2.41 -14.13 -21.47
N GLU A 50 3.37 -14.53 -20.64
CA GLU A 50 3.53 -15.92 -20.20
C GLU A 50 2.48 -16.25 -19.13
N ASP A 51 1.82 -17.42 -19.24
CA ASP A 51 0.90 -17.87 -18.20
C ASP A 51 1.65 -18.19 -16.91
N THR A 52 1.07 -17.78 -15.79
CA THR A 52 1.65 -17.94 -14.45
C THR A 52 0.52 -17.96 -13.42
N ASP A 53 0.72 -18.71 -12.34
CA ASP A 53 -0.18 -18.82 -11.20
C ASP A 53 0.44 -18.25 -9.91
N GLN A 54 1.63 -17.67 -9.99
CA GLN A 54 2.38 -17.21 -8.82
C GLN A 54 1.64 -16.14 -7.99
N TYR A 55 0.92 -15.22 -8.65
CA TYR A 55 0.08 -14.23 -7.95
C TYR A 55 -1.08 -14.88 -7.19
N MET A 56 -1.64 -15.96 -7.72
CA MET A 56 -2.70 -16.73 -7.10
C MET A 56 -2.16 -17.52 -5.90
N GLN A 57 -1.00 -18.16 -6.05
CA GLN A 57 -0.29 -18.81 -4.94
C GLN A 57 0.04 -17.82 -3.82
N TYR A 58 0.47 -16.60 -4.16
CA TYR A 58 0.70 -15.53 -3.19
C TYR A 58 -0.56 -15.22 -2.37
N CYS A 59 -1.71 -15.04 -3.01
CA CYS A 59 -2.99 -14.81 -2.32
C CYS A 59 -3.37 -16.02 -1.44
N MET A 60 -3.21 -17.25 -1.95
CA MET A 60 -3.54 -18.46 -1.20
C MET A 60 -2.71 -18.63 0.08
N LYS A 61 -1.45 -18.19 0.11
CA LYS A 61 -0.64 -18.21 1.34
C LYS A 61 -1.30 -17.44 2.48
N TYR A 62 -1.87 -16.27 2.20
CA TYR A 62 -2.57 -15.47 3.21
C TYR A 62 -3.93 -16.08 3.57
N VAL A 63 -4.67 -16.62 2.60
CA VAL A 63 -5.92 -17.34 2.88
C VAL A 63 -5.66 -18.53 3.81
N GLU A 64 -4.66 -19.33 3.51
CA GLU A 64 -4.26 -20.50 4.30
C GLU A 64 -3.75 -20.10 5.69
N LEU A 65 -3.01 -18.99 5.80
CA LEU A 65 -2.61 -18.40 7.07
C LEU A 65 -3.83 -18.06 7.94
N LEU A 66 -4.82 -17.33 7.40
CA LEU A 66 -6.04 -16.97 8.14
C LEU A 66 -6.81 -18.23 8.57
N LEU A 67 -7.01 -19.18 7.66
CA LEU A 67 -7.68 -20.44 7.98
C LEU A 67 -6.93 -21.26 9.05
N SER A 68 -5.59 -21.21 9.08
CA SER A 68 -4.79 -21.91 10.11
C SER A 68 -5.02 -21.35 11.52
N TYR A 69 -5.42 -20.08 11.63
CA TYR A 69 -5.83 -19.43 12.87
C TYR A 69 -7.33 -19.52 13.14
N ASP A 70 -8.07 -20.38 12.42
CA ASP A 70 -9.52 -20.54 12.55
C ASP A 70 -10.27 -19.20 12.35
N ILE A 71 -9.76 -18.37 11.44
CA ILE A 71 -10.38 -17.12 11.02
C ILE A 71 -11.16 -17.41 9.74
N LYS A 72 -12.39 -16.89 9.63
CA LYS A 72 -13.18 -16.94 8.40
C LYS A 72 -12.82 -15.74 7.50
N PRO A 73 -12.15 -15.93 6.35
CA PRO A 73 -11.95 -14.86 5.39
C PRO A 73 -13.14 -14.71 4.43
N ILE A 74 -13.47 -13.45 4.11
CA ILE A 74 -14.33 -13.05 2.99
C ILE A 74 -13.49 -12.17 2.08
N LEU A 75 -13.18 -12.66 0.87
CA LEU A 75 -12.35 -11.92 -0.09
C LEU A 75 -13.24 -10.99 -0.93
N VAL A 76 -12.92 -9.71 -0.88
CA VAL A 76 -13.61 -8.67 -1.64
C VAL A 76 -12.72 -8.25 -2.81
N PHE A 77 -13.33 -8.13 -3.99
CA PHE A 77 -12.68 -7.73 -5.23
C PHE A 77 -13.31 -6.44 -5.76
N ASP A 78 -12.51 -5.59 -6.39
CA ASP A 78 -13.03 -4.43 -7.13
C ASP A 78 -13.86 -4.89 -8.34
N GLY A 79 -14.87 -4.10 -8.66
CA GLY A 79 -15.70 -4.26 -9.85
C GLY A 79 -15.49 -3.13 -10.84
N ARG A 80 -16.54 -2.33 -11.06
CA ARG A 80 -16.53 -1.27 -12.07
C ARG A 80 -15.73 -0.07 -11.60
N HIS A 81 -15.21 0.68 -12.57
CA HIS A 81 -14.63 1.98 -12.28
C HIS A 81 -15.71 2.97 -11.87
N LEU A 82 -15.38 3.78 -10.89
CA LEU A 82 -16.19 4.89 -10.46
C LEU A 82 -15.89 6.14 -11.30
N PRO A 83 -16.90 6.92 -11.71
CA PRO A 83 -16.66 8.19 -12.41
C PRO A 83 -15.72 9.13 -11.63
N ALA A 84 -15.81 9.15 -10.30
CA ALA A 84 -14.95 9.98 -9.44
C ALA A 84 -13.45 9.68 -9.58
N LYS A 85 -13.10 8.42 -9.92
CA LYS A 85 -11.71 7.94 -10.03
C LYS A 85 -11.18 7.94 -11.45
N GLU A 86 -11.95 8.40 -12.44
CA GLU A 86 -11.61 8.29 -13.85
C GLU A 86 -10.24 8.93 -14.19
N LEU A 87 -9.96 10.10 -13.62
CA LEU A 87 -8.68 10.79 -13.83
C LEU A 87 -7.49 9.97 -13.29
N THR A 88 -7.63 9.41 -12.09
CA THR A 88 -6.61 8.57 -11.45
C THR A 88 -6.38 7.29 -12.25
N GLU A 89 -7.44 6.63 -12.68
CA GLU A 89 -7.37 5.42 -13.51
C GLU A 89 -6.77 5.69 -14.90
N ARG A 90 -7.07 6.86 -15.50
CA ARG A 90 -6.44 7.29 -16.76
C ARG A 90 -4.93 7.48 -16.58
N ARG A 91 -4.50 8.22 -15.55
CA ARG A 91 -3.07 8.42 -15.23
C ARG A 91 -2.34 7.09 -15.02
N ARG A 92 -2.96 6.16 -14.28
CA ARG A 92 -2.43 4.80 -14.06
C ARG A 92 -2.28 4.03 -15.37
N ARG A 93 -3.30 4.05 -16.24
CA ARG A 93 -3.27 3.39 -17.55
C ARG A 93 -2.19 3.96 -18.47
N GLU A 94 -2.06 5.28 -18.55
CA GLU A 94 -1.04 5.96 -19.35
C GLU A 94 0.38 5.62 -18.87
N SER A 95 0.61 5.64 -17.56
CA SER A 95 1.90 5.28 -16.96
C SER A 95 2.28 3.82 -17.25
N ARG A 96 1.31 2.89 -17.16
CA ARG A 96 1.52 1.48 -17.53
C ARG A 96 1.88 1.32 -19.01
N LYS A 97 1.18 2.04 -19.89
CA LYS A 97 1.46 2.02 -21.34
C LYS A 97 2.88 2.49 -21.65
N GLN A 98 3.27 3.65 -21.12
CA GLN A 98 4.63 4.19 -21.30
C GLN A 98 5.70 3.23 -20.76
N SER A 99 5.45 2.64 -19.59
CA SER A 99 6.37 1.66 -19.00
C SER A 99 6.49 0.40 -19.87
N ARG A 100 5.40 -0.06 -20.50
CA ARG A 100 5.44 -1.20 -21.43
C ARG A 100 6.26 -0.91 -22.68
N GLU A 101 6.10 0.28 -23.25
CA GLU A 101 6.85 0.72 -24.43
C GLU A 101 8.35 0.83 -24.12
N MET A 102 8.72 1.41 -22.97
CA MET A 102 10.11 1.48 -22.53
C MET A 102 10.71 0.09 -22.26
N ALA A 103 9.96 -0.80 -21.59
CA ALA A 103 10.42 -2.17 -21.35
C ALA A 103 10.71 -2.91 -22.67
N SER A 104 9.83 -2.76 -23.66
CA SER A 104 10.01 -3.35 -25.00
C SER A 104 11.22 -2.77 -25.74
N ALA A 105 11.44 -1.45 -25.64
CA ALA A 105 12.61 -0.81 -26.24
C ALA A 105 13.93 -1.31 -25.62
N LEU A 106 14.01 -1.39 -24.29
CA LEU A 106 15.20 -1.87 -23.58
C LEU A 106 15.47 -3.36 -23.86
N LEU A 107 14.43 -4.19 -23.92
CA LEU A 107 14.57 -5.58 -24.34
C LEU A 107 15.14 -5.72 -25.76
N ARG A 108 14.68 -4.90 -26.71
CA ARG A 108 15.23 -4.88 -28.08
C ARG A 108 16.68 -4.42 -28.12
N ALA A 109 17.08 -3.54 -27.20
CA ALA A 109 18.46 -3.11 -27.03
C ALA A 109 19.35 -4.13 -26.30
N GLY A 110 18.80 -5.26 -25.83
CA GLY A 110 19.52 -6.28 -25.06
C GLY A 110 19.67 -5.95 -23.57
N ASP A 111 19.19 -4.80 -23.10
CA ASP A 111 19.23 -4.40 -21.69
C ASP A 111 18.05 -5.02 -20.91
N LYS A 112 18.24 -6.27 -20.49
CA LYS A 112 17.26 -7.02 -19.70
C LYS A 112 17.08 -6.44 -18.29
N GLU A 113 18.13 -5.90 -17.71
CA GLU A 113 18.13 -5.42 -16.32
C GLU A 113 17.39 -4.08 -16.21
N GLY A 114 17.65 -3.14 -17.12
CA GLY A 114 16.88 -1.90 -17.24
C GLY A 114 15.40 -2.18 -17.54
N ALA A 115 15.11 -3.16 -18.41
CA ALA A 115 13.73 -3.51 -18.77
C ALA A 115 12.91 -4.04 -17.56
N ARG A 116 13.55 -4.77 -16.63
CA ARG A 116 12.87 -5.39 -15.46
C ARG A 116 12.11 -4.38 -14.60
N SER A 117 12.68 -3.20 -14.37
CA SER A 117 12.02 -2.12 -13.61
C SER A 117 10.75 -1.62 -14.31
N HIS A 118 10.80 -1.45 -15.63
CA HIS A 118 9.67 -1.01 -16.43
C HIS A 118 8.60 -2.10 -16.59
N MET A 119 8.99 -3.38 -16.67
CA MET A 119 8.05 -4.51 -16.65
C MET A 119 7.22 -4.52 -15.37
N ARG A 120 7.86 -4.35 -14.21
CA ARG A 120 7.16 -4.28 -12.91
C ARG A 120 6.11 -3.17 -12.85
N ARG A 121 6.36 -2.03 -13.52
CA ARG A 121 5.45 -0.87 -13.54
C ARG A 121 4.33 -0.98 -14.58
N CYS A 122 4.42 -1.91 -15.54
CA CYS A 122 3.46 -2.01 -16.64
C CYS A 122 2.43 -3.14 -16.49
N VAL A 123 2.60 -3.99 -15.46
CA VAL A 123 1.67 -5.07 -15.14
C VAL A 123 0.35 -4.48 -14.65
N ASP A 124 -0.74 -5.03 -15.16
CA ASP A 124 -2.11 -4.70 -14.79
C ASP A 124 -2.78 -5.94 -14.22
N VAL A 125 -3.54 -5.79 -13.15
CA VAL A 125 -4.29 -6.91 -12.55
C VAL A 125 -5.63 -6.98 -13.26
N THR A 126 -5.86 -8.05 -14.02
CA THR A 126 -7.10 -8.22 -14.79
C THR A 126 -8.17 -8.98 -14.02
N HIS A 127 -9.41 -8.87 -14.49
CA HIS A 127 -10.55 -9.60 -13.90
C HIS A 127 -10.43 -11.11 -14.09
N GLU A 128 -9.76 -11.56 -15.14
CA GLU A 128 -9.45 -12.97 -15.38
C GLU A 128 -8.46 -13.50 -14.33
N MET A 129 -7.46 -12.69 -13.94
CA MET A 129 -6.56 -13.04 -12.83
C MET A 129 -7.32 -13.13 -11.50
N ALA A 130 -8.20 -12.16 -11.22
CA ALA A 130 -9.06 -12.18 -10.04
C ALA A 130 -9.98 -13.41 -10.02
N LEU A 131 -10.60 -13.76 -11.14
CA LEU A 131 -11.46 -14.94 -11.27
C LEU A 131 -10.72 -16.25 -10.95
N ARG A 132 -9.45 -16.37 -11.33
CA ARG A 132 -8.62 -17.54 -10.96
C ARG A 132 -8.48 -17.67 -9.44
N VAL A 133 -8.28 -16.55 -8.74
CA VAL A 133 -8.25 -16.53 -7.26
C VAL A 133 -9.63 -16.89 -6.68
N ILE A 134 -10.71 -16.33 -7.22
CA ILE A 134 -12.09 -16.64 -6.79
C ILE A 134 -12.37 -18.15 -6.89
N ARG A 135 -11.97 -18.79 -8.00
CA ARG A 135 -12.14 -20.23 -8.19
C ARG A 135 -11.39 -21.03 -7.14
N GLU A 136 -10.13 -20.71 -6.86
CA GLU A 136 -9.34 -21.38 -5.82
C GLU A 136 -9.90 -21.20 -4.39
N CYS A 137 -10.46 -20.03 -4.10
CA CYS A 137 -11.15 -19.77 -2.83
C CYS A 137 -12.40 -20.64 -2.68
N ARG A 138 -13.23 -20.73 -3.73
CA ARG A 138 -14.43 -21.56 -3.74
C ARG A 138 -14.12 -23.03 -3.49
N LEU A 139 -13.02 -23.55 -4.04
CA LEU A 139 -12.55 -24.92 -3.76
C LEU A 139 -12.27 -25.16 -2.27
N ARG A 140 -11.81 -24.13 -1.55
CA ARG A 140 -11.51 -24.17 -0.11
C ARG A 140 -12.69 -23.78 0.77
N ASN A 141 -13.87 -23.55 0.19
CA ASN A 141 -15.05 -23.02 0.90
C ASN A 141 -14.82 -21.62 1.49
N VAL A 142 -14.01 -20.78 0.83
CA VAL A 142 -13.78 -19.38 1.20
C VAL A 142 -14.72 -18.48 0.42
N ASP A 143 -15.40 -17.57 1.12
CA ASP A 143 -16.36 -16.66 0.52
C ASP A 143 -15.65 -15.60 -0.32
N CYS A 144 -16.15 -15.34 -1.53
CA CYS A 144 -15.71 -14.25 -2.40
C CYS A 144 -16.91 -13.40 -2.80
N ILE A 145 -16.70 -12.09 -2.91
CA ILE A 145 -17.67 -11.13 -3.43
C ILE A 145 -16.95 -10.08 -4.28
N VAL A 146 -17.49 -9.79 -5.46
CA VAL A 146 -17.05 -8.67 -6.29
C VAL A 146 -17.94 -7.48 -5.96
N ALA A 147 -17.34 -6.37 -5.52
CA ALA A 147 -18.07 -5.14 -5.27
C ALA A 147 -18.63 -4.58 -6.60
N PRO A 148 -19.77 -3.86 -6.60
CA PRO A 148 -20.23 -3.20 -7.82
C PRO A 148 -19.23 -2.17 -8.36
N TYR A 149 -18.55 -1.49 -7.45
CA TYR A 149 -17.51 -0.49 -7.70
C TYR A 149 -16.25 -0.83 -6.88
N GLU A 150 -15.95 -0.08 -5.83
CA GLU A 150 -14.74 -0.26 -5.04
C GLU A 150 -14.97 -1.24 -3.87
N ALA A 151 -13.97 -2.11 -3.64
CA ALA A 151 -13.95 -3.06 -2.54
C ALA A 151 -14.02 -2.34 -1.19
N ASP A 152 -13.47 -1.13 -1.07
CA ASP A 152 -13.48 -0.33 0.16
C ASP A 152 -14.89 -0.12 0.72
N ALA A 153 -15.83 0.33 -0.12
CA ALA A 153 -17.20 0.54 0.30
C ALA A 153 -17.87 -0.76 0.75
N GLN A 154 -17.66 -1.85 -0.01
CA GLN A 154 -18.22 -3.16 0.28
C GLN A 154 -17.69 -3.73 1.61
N MET A 155 -16.39 -3.64 1.85
CA MET A 155 -15.77 -4.10 3.10
C MET A 155 -16.22 -3.27 4.30
N ALA A 156 -16.26 -1.94 4.16
CA ALA A 156 -16.75 -1.05 5.21
C ALA A 156 -18.20 -1.37 5.58
N TRP A 157 -19.05 -1.64 4.59
CA TRP A 157 -20.43 -2.08 4.83
C TRP A 157 -20.47 -3.39 5.63
N LEU A 158 -19.79 -4.44 5.15
CA LEU A 158 -19.73 -5.76 5.82
C LEU A 158 -19.20 -5.66 7.26
N ASN A 159 -18.27 -4.75 7.53
CA ASN A 159 -17.75 -4.51 8.87
C ASN A 159 -18.76 -3.76 9.76
N LYS A 160 -19.46 -2.76 9.22
CA LYS A 160 -20.45 -1.97 9.96
C LYS A 160 -21.68 -2.79 10.37
N ILE A 161 -22.15 -3.67 9.50
CA ILE A 161 -23.32 -4.52 9.78
C ILE A 161 -22.98 -5.75 10.64
N GLY A 162 -21.71 -5.92 11.04
CA GLY A 162 -21.27 -7.00 11.92
C GLY A 162 -21.05 -8.36 11.25
N VAL A 163 -21.03 -8.42 9.90
CA VAL A 163 -20.70 -9.66 9.17
C VAL A 163 -19.23 -10.03 9.38
N ALA A 164 -18.34 -9.05 9.40
CA ALA A 164 -16.93 -9.22 9.70
C ALA A 164 -16.48 -8.28 10.82
N GLN A 165 -15.68 -8.78 11.76
CA GLN A 165 -15.19 -7.97 12.88
C GLN A 165 -14.00 -7.09 12.49
N TYR A 166 -13.20 -7.54 11.51
CA TYR A 166 -12.00 -6.83 11.05
C TYR A 166 -11.95 -6.72 9.52
N VAL A 167 -11.28 -5.69 9.02
CA VAL A 167 -10.94 -5.52 7.61
C VAL A 167 -9.42 -5.58 7.42
N ILE A 168 -8.92 -6.33 6.46
CA ILE A 168 -7.50 -6.37 6.10
C ILE A 168 -7.31 -5.61 4.78
N THR A 169 -6.53 -4.54 4.79
CA THR A 169 -6.18 -3.77 3.58
C THR A 169 -4.87 -3.00 3.78
N GLU A 170 -4.26 -2.52 2.69
CA GLU A 170 -3.18 -1.54 2.69
C GLU A 170 -3.64 -0.17 2.15
N ASP A 171 -4.92 -0.03 1.83
CA ASP A 171 -5.54 1.21 1.39
C ASP A 171 -6.13 1.96 2.59
N SER A 172 -5.64 3.17 2.82
CA SER A 172 -6.13 4.00 3.92
C SER A 172 -7.47 4.67 3.60
N ASP A 173 -7.89 4.71 2.34
CA ASP A 173 -9.17 5.32 1.93
C ASP A 173 -10.37 4.60 2.54
N LEU A 174 -10.25 3.28 2.81
CA LEU A 174 -11.22 2.49 3.57
C LEU A 174 -11.66 3.17 4.89
N THR A 175 -10.74 3.88 5.56
CA THR A 175 -11.04 4.54 6.84
C THR A 175 -12.14 5.61 6.72
N LEU A 176 -12.34 6.21 5.54
CA LEU A 176 -13.33 7.26 5.29
C LEU A 176 -14.75 6.70 5.07
N PHE A 177 -14.85 5.44 4.65
CA PHE A 177 -16.11 4.72 4.49
C PHE A 177 -16.73 4.26 5.82
N GLY A 178 -15.95 4.33 6.91
CA GLY A 178 -16.43 4.06 8.27
C GLY A 178 -16.27 2.62 8.73
N ALA A 179 -15.25 1.91 8.23
CA ALA A 179 -14.82 0.65 8.84
C ALA A 179 -14.31 0.90 10.27
N ASN A 180 -14.72 0.04 11.20
CA ASN A 180 -14.48 0.18 12.64
C ASN A 180 -13.11 -0.36 13.08
N LYS A 181 -12.70 -1.54 12.59
CA LYS A 181 -11.45 -2.21 12.97
C LYS A 181 -10.70 -2.65 11.71
N ILE A 182 -9.55 -2.04 11.47
CA ILE A 182 -8.80 -2.19 10.23
C ILE A 182 -7.39 -2.68 10.56
N ILE A 183 -6.96 -3.75 9.89
CA ILE A 183 -5.65 -4.36 10.03
C ILE A 183 -4.83 -3.95 8.80
N PHE A 184 -3.86 -3.07 9.02
CA PHE A 184 -2.88 -2.68 8.02
C PHE A 184 -1.62 -3.55 8.12
N LYS A 185 -0.86 -3.67 7.02
CA LYS A 185 0.47 -4.28 7.00
C LYS A 185 0.53 -5.71 7.57
N LEU A 186 -0.48 -6.53 7.28
CA LEU A 186 -0.46 -7.93 7.66
C LEU A 186 0.67 -8.68 6.92
N ASP A 187 1.57 -9.27 7.67
CA ASP A 187 2.64 -10.12 7.15
C ASP A 187 2.31 -11.62 7.21
N LEU A 188 3.19 -12.46 6.67
CA LEU A 188 3.02 -13.91 6.69
C LEU A 188 3.35 -14.56 8.04
N ASN A 189 3.92 -13.81 8.99
CA ASN A 189 4.07 -14.26 10.37
C ASN A 189 2.75 -14.14 11.15
N GLY A 190 1.77 -13.42 10.60
CA GLY A 190 0.48 -13.17 11.22
C GLY A 190 0.47 -11.90 12.08
N THR A 191 1.45 -11.01 11.91
CA THR A 191 1.53 -9.73 12.61
C THR A 191 1.00 -8.62 11.70
N GLY A 192 0.25 -7.68 12.28
CA GLY A 192 -0.24 -6.49 11.58
C GLY A 192 -0.48 -5.33 12.55
N SER A 193 -0.87 -4.18 12.01
CA SER A 193 -1.22 -3.00 12.80
C SER A 193 -2.73 -2.80 12.81
N LEU A 194 -3.35 -3.01 13.96
CA LEU A 194 -4.77 -2.79 14.18
C LEU A 194 -5.03 -1.32 14.47
N VAL A 195 -5.85 -0.70 13.62
CA VAL A 195 -6.37 0.64 13.72
C VAL A 195 -7.86 0.58 14.05
N GLU A 196 -8.27 1.31 15.09
CA GLU A 196 -9.66 1.33 15.53
C GLU A 196 -10.27 2.73 15.38
N ALA A 197 -11.44 2.81 14.72
CA ALA A 197 -12.10 4.06 14.39
C ALA A 197 -12.56 4.84 15.63
N ASP A 198 -12.90 4.13 16.70
CA ASP A 198 -13.27 4.74 17.98
C ASP A 198 -12.11 5.51 18.62
N LYS A 199 -10.86 5.26 18.22
CA LYS A 199 -9.63 5.91 18.69
C LYS A 199 -9.12 7.03 17.77
N PHE A 200 -9.81 7.35 16.67
CA PHE A 200 -9.35 8.39 15.73
C PHE A 200 -9.19 9.78 16.35
N TYR A 201 -9.93 10.09 17.42
CA TYR A 201 -9.75 11.33 18.18
C TYR A 201 -8.33 11.47 18.76
N LEU A 202 -7.67 10.36 19.13
CA LEU A 202 -6.29 10.36 19.61
C LEU A 202 -5.31 10.77 18.52
N ALA A 203 -5.52 10.29 17.29
CA ALA A 203 -4.72 10.66 16.12
C ALA A 203 -4.92 12.13 15.75
N MET A 204 -6.16 12.63 15.81
CA MET A 204 -6.48 14.04 15.61
C MET A 204 -5.97 14.95 16.74
N GLY A 205 -5.56 14.40 17.87
CA GLY A 205 -5.06 15.16 19.02
C GLY A 205 -6.16 15.97 19.71
N CYS A 206 -7.42 15.54 19.63
CA CYS A 206 -8.55 16.18 20.29
C CYS A 206 -9.16 15.28 21.37
N LYS A 207 -9.98 15.88 22.24
CA LYS A 207 -10.79 15.11 23.21
C LYS A 207 -11.94 14.40 22.49
N ARG A 208 -12.45 13.33 23.09
CA ARG A 208 -13.56 12.55 22.53
C ARG A 208 -14.82 13.40 22.31
N GLU A 209 -15.07 14.38 23.18
CA GLU A 209 -16.22 15.30 23.04
C GLU A 209 -16.15 16.18 21.77
N ASN A 210 -14.95 16.51 21.29
CA ASN A 210 -14.74 17.39 20.14
C ASN A 210 -14.64 16.63 18.81
N TYR A 211 -14.70 15.30 18.88
CA TYR A 211 -14.57 14.40 17.74
C TYR A 211 -15.94 13.96 17.23
N ASN A 212 -16.07 13.93 15.92
CA ASN A 212 -17.08 13.12 15.24
C ASN A 212 -16.46 12.55 13.96
N PHE A 213 -17.06 11.47 13.44
CA PHE A 213 -16.52 10.78 12.27
C PHE A 213 -16.53 11.65 11.00
N GLU A 214 -17.50 12.56 10.89
CA GLU A 214 -17.62 13.47 9.75
C GLU A 214 -16.45 14.46 9.67
N LYS A 215 -16.00 15.01 10.80
CA LYS A 215 -14.78 15.82 10.89
C LYS A 215 -13.56 15.05 10.41
N PHE A 216 -13.41 13.79 10.82
CA PHE A 216 -12.32 12.93 10.35
C PHE A 216 -12.38 12.74 8.84
N ARG A 217 -13.55 12.39 8.29
CA ARG A 217 -13.73 12.22 6.84
C ARG A 217 -13.41 13.50 6.07
N ARG A 218 -13.94 14.64 6.51
CA ARG A 218 -13.71 15.96 5.88
C ARG A 218 -12.23 16.37 5.94
N MET A 219 -11.56 16.11 7.06
CA MET A 219 -10.11 16.32 7.20
C MET A 219 -9.34 15.50 6.15
N CYS A 220 -9.68 14.23 6.01
CA CYS A 220 -9.04 13.33 5.06
C CYS A 220 -9.26 13.79 3.61
N ILE A 221 -10.49 14.12 3.22
CA ILE A 221 -10.81 14.65 1.88
C ILE A 221 -10.00 15.93 1.60
N LEU A 222 -9.93 16.86 2.57
CA LEU A 222 -9.15 18.10 2.44
C LEU A 222 -7.64 17.85 2.27
N SER A 223 -7.12 16.78 2.85
CA SER A 223 -5.72 16.42 2.74
C SER A 223 -5.33 15.77 1.40
N GLY A 224 -6.32 15.55 0.52
CA GLY A 224 -6.16 14.86 -0.76
C GLY A 224 -6.50 13.38 -0.62
N CYS A 225 -7.43 12.92 -1.46
CA CYS A 225 -7.85 11.52 -1.57
C CYS A 225 -8.01 11.15 -3.04
N ASP A 226 -8.34 9.89 -3.35
CA ASP A 226 -8.46 9.44 -4.73
C ASP A 226 -9.58 10.13 -5.54
N TYR A 227 -10.54 10.79 -4.87
CA TYR A 227 -11.67 11.50 -5.51
C TYR A 227 -11.48 13.02 -5.60
N LEU A 228 -10.54 13.60 -4.84
CA LEU A 228 -10.28 15.03 -4.82
C LEU A 228 -8.83 15.31 -4.43
N ASP A 229 -8.11 16.01 -5.32
CA ASP A 229 -6.76 16.50 -5.05
C ASP A 229 -6.78 17.54 -3.91
N SER A 230 -5.73 17.56 -3.08
CA SER A 230 -5.61 18.54 -1.99
C SER A 230 -5.39 19.96 -2.53
N LEU A 231 -5.86 20.96 -1.78
CA LEU A 231 -5.45 22.35 -2.02
C LEU A 231 -3.93 22.53 -1.88
N PRO A 232 -3.30 23.43 -2.66
CA PRO A 232 -1.85 23.66 -2.61
C PRO A 232 -1.35 23.96 -1.20
N GLY A 233 -0.42 23.12 -0.71
CA GLY A 233 0.18 23.27 0.61
C GLY A 233 -0.75 22.91 1.77
N ILE A 234 -1.89 22.27 1.53
CA ILE A 234 -2.77 21.67 2.54
C ILE A 234 -2.52 20.16 2.57
N GLY A 235 -2.20 19.63 3.75
CA GLY A 235 -2.09 18.20 4.02
C GLY A 235 -2.71 17.86 5.38
N LEU A 236 -2.60 16.61 5.82
CA LEU A 236 -3.30 16.09 7.01
C LEU A 236 -3.23 17.00 8.25
N MET A 237 -2.04 17.49 8.62
CA MET A 237 -1.89 18.35 9.79
C MET A 237 -2.64 19.69 9.68
N LYS A 238 -2.60 20.32 8.50
CA LYS A 238 -3.28 21.60 8.25
C LYS A 238 -4.79 21.41 8.09
N ALA A 239 -5.20 20.35 7.42
CA ALA A 239 -6.60 19.97 7.31
C ALA A 239 -7.21 19.67 8.69
N CYS A 240 -6.51 18.91 9.53
CA CYS A 240 -6.92 18.59 10.89
C CYS A 240 -7.07 19.86 11.72
N LYS A 241 -6.06 20.74 11.69
CA LYS A 241 -6.11 22.03 12.38
C LYS A 241 -7.32 22.87 11.95
N PHE A 242 -7.58 22.96 10.65
CA PHE A 242 -8.72 23.71 10.12
C PHE A 242 -10.06 23.12 10.59
N ILE A 243 -10.26 21.81 10.45
CA ILE A 243 -11.50 21.12 10.82
C ILE A 243 -11.77 21.18 12.33
N LEU A 244 -10.72 21.17 13.16
CA LEU A 244 -10.87 21.31 14.61
C LEU A 244 -11.14 22.76 15.05
N MET A 245 -10.72 23.75 14.27
CA MET A 245 -10.92 25.18 14.56
C MET A 245 -12.24 25.75 14.02
N THR A 246 -12.80 25.14 12.98
CA THR A 246 -14.07 25.59 12.40
C THR A 246 -15.26 25.07 13.22
N GLU A 247 -16.15 25.97 13.59
CA GLU A 247 -17.48 25.65 14.14
C GLU A 247 -18.57 25.68 13.05
N GLN A 248 -18.20 26.03 11.81
CA GLN A 248 -19.14 26.08 10.70
C GLN A 248 -19.38 24.68 10.15
N ASP A 249 -20.61 24.19 10.26
CA ASP A 249 -21.03 22.90 9.71
C ASP A 249 -21.18 22.95 8.18
N ASP A 250 -21.59 24.11 7.66
CA ASP A 250 -21.73 24.37 6.22
C ASP A 250 -20.36 24.53 5.56
N MET A 251 -19.96 23.50 4.81
CA MET A 251 -18.66 23.47 4.14
C MET A 251 -18.53 24.51 3.03
N TRP A 252 -19.63 25.00 2.43
CA TRP A 252 -19.55 26.13 1.49
C TRP A 252 -18.99 27.39 2.15
N LYS A 253 -19.38 27.65 3.40
CA LYS A 253 -18.89 28.79 4.16
C LYS A 253 -17.56 28.50 4.84
N ALA A 254 -17.37 27.29 5.35
CA ALA A 254 -16.16 26.91 6.06
C ALA A 254 -14.94 26.94 5.12
N LEU A 255 -15.01 26.28 3.97
CA LEU A 255 -13.87 26.11 3.06
C LEU A 255 -13.30 27.44 2.54
N ARG A 256 -14.17 28.43 2.27
CA ARG A 256 -13.75 29.78 1.87
C ARG A 256 -12.90 30.49 2.93
N LYS A 257 -12.99 30.07 4.20
CA LYS A 257 -12.23 30.66 5.31
C LYS A 257 -10.88 29.97 5.56
N ILE A 258 -10.55 28.87 4.87
CA ILE A 258 -9.24 28.18 5.01
C ILE A 258 -8.04 29.16 4.97
N PRO A 259 -7.96 30.11 4.00
CA PRO A 259 -6.85 31.06 3.93
C PRO A 259 -6.69 31.90 5.21
N ALA A 260 -7.80 32.30 5.83
CA ALA A 260 -7.81 33.10 7.06
C ALA A 260 -7.37 32.27 8.27
N TYR A 261 -7.94 31.07 8.45
CA TYR A 261 -7.63 30.19 9.59
C TYR A 261 -6.18 29.69 9.57
N LEU A 262 -5.66 29.38 8.39
CA LEU A 262 -4.31 28.83 8.23
C LEU A 262 -3.23 29.88 7.94
N LYS A 263 -3.61 31.18 7.87
CA LYS A 263 -2.72 32.30 7.55
C LYS A 263 -2.02 32.13 6.19
N MET A 264 -2.75 31.61 5.19
CA MET A 264 -2.25 31.34 3.83
C MET A 264 -2.88 32.32 2.83
N LYS A 265 -2.39 33.57 2.81
CA LYS A 265 -3.00 34.69 2.05
C LYS A 265 -3.12 34.44 0.53
N ASN A 266 -2.22 33.63 -0.03
CA ASN A 266 -2.18 33.34 -1.47
C ASN A 266 -3.02 32.12 -1.86
N LEU A 267 -3.63 31.42 -0.90
CA LEU A 267 -4.47 30.28 -1.19
C LEU A 267 -5.85 30.79 -1.62
N GLN A 268 -6.30 30.36 -2.79
CA GLN A 268 -7.65 30.58 -3.27
C GLN A 268 -8.43 29.27 -3.20
N VAL A 269 -9.70 29.38 -2.80
CA VAL A 269 -10.66 28.28 -2.79
C VAL A 269 -11.81 28.74 -3.66
N ASP A 270 -11.93 28.14 -4.84
CA ASP A 270 -13.00 28.43 -5.78
C ASP A 270 -14.24 27.58 -5.49
N ASP A 271 -15.36 27.98 -6.11
CA ASP A 271 -16.63 27.28 -5.95
C ASP A 271 -16.59 25.87 -6.58
N GLU A 272 -15.74 25.66 -7.58
CA GLU A 272 -15.53 24.35 -8.21
C GLU A 272 -14.93 23.35 -7.21
N TYR A 273 -13.87 23.73 -6.48
CA TYR A 273 -13.28 22.89 -5.45
C TYR A 273 -14.29 22.51 -4.36
N ILE A 274 -15.12 23.46 -3.94
CA ILE A 274 -16.16 23.22 -2.92
C ILE A 274 -17.22 22.24 -3.44
N GLU A 275 -17.64 22.37 -4.70
CA GLU A 275 -18.58 21.43 -5.30
C GLU A 275 -17.97 20.02 -5.39
N GLN A 276 -16.71 19.90 -5.80
CA GLN A 276 -16.01 18.62 -5.86
C GLN A 276 -15.77 18.02 -4.47
N PHE A 277 -15.55 18.85 -3.44
CA PHE A 277 -15.50 18.42 -2.05
C PHE A 277 -16.79 17.72 -1.61
N HIS A 278 -17.94 18.31 -1.91
CA HIS A 278 -19.23 17.69 -1.62
C HIS A 278 -19.48 16.41 -2.43
N LYS A 279 -19.03 16.35 -3.70
CA LYS A 279 -19.09 15.12 -4.51
C LYS A 279 -18.21 14.01 -3.93
N ALA A 280 -16.99 14.33 -3.48
CA ALA A 280 -16.10 13.38 -2.83
C ALA A 280 -16.70 12.87 -1.51
N GLU A 281 -17.25 13.76 -0.67
CA GLU A 281 -17.92 13.38 0.57
C GLU A 281 -19.15 12.49 0.33
N ALA A 282 -20.00 12.84 -0.64
CA ALA A 282 -21.15 12.04 -1.04
C ALA A 282 -20.72 10.66 -1.58
N THR A 283 -19.59 10.59 -2.29
CA THR A 283 -19.01 9.34 -2.78
C THR A 283 -18.65 8.39 -1.63
N PHE A 284 -17.91 8.87 -0.62
CA PHE A 284 -17.57 8.08 0.57
C PHE A 284 -18.80 7.66 1.39
N LYS A 285 -19.89 8.44 1.36
CA LYS A 285 -21.11 8.15 2.11
C LYS A 285 -22.06 7.21 1.37
N HIS A 286 -22.19 7.34 0.05
CA HIS A 286 -23.34 6.78 -0.67
C HIS A 286 -22.95 5.88 -1.85
N MET A 287 -21.69 5.48 -1.97
CA MET A 287 -21.26 4.51 -2.98
C MET A 287 -22.11 3.25 -2.93
N PHE A 288 -22.44 2.72 -4.11
CA PHE A 288 -23.17 1.46 -4.20
C PHE A 288 -22.33 0.27 -3.74
N ILE A 289 -22.95 -0.56 -2.92
CA ILE A 289 -22.48 -1.87 -2.47
C ILE A 289 -23.44 -2.95 -2.97
N TYR A 290 -23.05 -4.21 -2.84
CA TYR A 290 -23.92 -5.35 -3.06
C TYR A 290 -24.27 -5.99 -1.71
N ASN A 291 -25.57 -6.13 -1.44
CA ASN A 291 -26.07 -6.81 -0.26
C ASN A 291 -26.28 -8.31 -0.61
N PRO A 292 -25.44 -9.23 -0.10
CA PRO A 292 -25.54 -10.65 -0.43
C PRO A 292 -26.74 -11.35 0.22
N PHE A 293 -27.37 -10.72 1.23
CA PHE A 293 -28.53 -11.27 1.93
C PHE A 293 -29.83 -10.96 1.19
N GLU A 294 -30.00 -9.71 0.78
CA GLU A 294 -31.13 -9.25 -0.04
C GLU A 294 -30.90 -9.47 -1.55
N ARG A 295 -29.69 -9.95 -1.92
CA ARG A 295 -29.25 -10.20 -3.30
C ARG A 295 -29.46 -9.03 -4.26
N ARG A 296 -29.23 -7.80 -3.80
CA ARG A 296 -29.42 -6.58 -4.60
C ARG A 296 -28.35 -5.54 -4.32
N MET A 297 -28.21 -4.58 -5.25
CA MET A 297 -27.38 -3.40 -5.03
C MET A 297 -28.10 -2.39 -4.13
N GLU A 298 -27.36 -1.80 -3.20
CA GLU A 298 -27.85 -0.80 -2.24
C GLU A 298 -26.79 0.28 -2.04
N ARG A 299 -27.15 1.43 -1.46
CA ARG A 299 -26.16 2.45 -1.07
C ARG A 299 -25.53 2.07 0.26
N LEU A 300 -24.25 2.36 0.43
CA LEU A 300 -23.52 2.16 1.70
C LEU A 300 -24.22 2.81 2.91
N ASN A 301 -24.76 4.01 2.70
CA ASN A 301 -25.69 4.66 3.63
C ASN A 301 -26.88 5.19 2.82
N GLU A 302 -28.09 5.05 3.36
CA GLU A 302 -29.31 5.57 2.75
C GLU A 302 -29.26 7.09 2.59
N LEU A 303 -29.92 7.60 1.56
CA LEU A 303 -30.12 9.03 1.38
C LEU A 303 -31.27 9.44 2.30
N THR A 304 -31.04 10.43 3.17
CA THR A 304 -32.14 11.02 3.93
C THR A 304 -33.03 11.82 2.98
N GLU A 305 -34.36 11.71 3.14
CA GLU A 305 -35.40 12.18 2.20
C GLU A 305 -35.33 13.69 1.86
N ASN A 306 -34.60 14.48 2.65
CA ASN A 306 -34.40 15.93 2.45
C ASN A 306 -32.94 16.34 2.19
N SER A 307 -32.03 15.41 1.88
CA SER A 307 -30.61 15.73 1.72
C SER A 307 -30.29 16.33 0.35
N LEU A 308 -29.67 17.50 0.36
CA LEU A 308 -28.93 18.08 -0.78
C LEU A 308 -27.83 17.12 -1.30
N GLU A 309 -27.50 16.09 -0.53
CA GLU A 309 -26.50 15.05 -0.79
C GLU A 309 -26.83 14.21 -2.03
N GLY A 310 -28.12 14.00 -2.33
CA GLY A 310 -28.54 13.29 -3.54
C GLY A 310 -28.02 13.95 -4.82
N ARG A 311 -27.92 15.28 -4.85
CA ARG A 311 -27.38 16.04 -6.00
C ARG A 311 -25.90 15.78 -6.22
N TYR A 312 -25.15 15.48 -5.16
CA TYR A 312 -23.70 15.23 -5.22
C TYR A 312 -23.34 13.76 -5.46
N CYS A 313 -24.34 12.87 -5.48
CA CYS A 313 -24.15 11.43 -5.71
C CYS A 313 -23.89 11.05 -7.18
N SER A 314 -23.73 12.02 -8.10
CA SER A 314 -23.40 11.75 -9.51
C SER A 314 -22.15 10.89 -9.66
N ASN A 315 -21.22 11.02 -8.72
CA ASN A 315 -19.93 10.34 -8.73
C ASN A 315 -19.92 9.05 -7.89
N ALA A 316 -21.03 8.70 -7.21
CA ALA A 316 -21.13 7.58 -6.29
C ALA A 316 -21.59 6.26 -6.96
N GLY A 317 -21.48 6.19 -8.29
CA GLY A 317 -21.91 5.04 -9.09
C GLY A 317 -23.38 5.10 -9.50
N VAL A 318 -23.78 4.15 -10.34
CA VAL A 318 -25.13 3.99 -10.90
C VAL A 318 -25.64 2.61 -10.51
N ILE A 319 -26.93 2.52 -10.20
CA ILE A 319 -27.58 1.25 -9.91
C ILE A 319 -27.63 0.36 -11.16
N ILE A 320 -27.52 -0.95 -10.96
CA ILE A 320 -27.84 -1.94 -11.99
C ILE A 320 -29.26 -2.42 -11.69
N ASP A 321 -30.23 -2.00 -12.51
CA ASP A 321 -31.66 -2.29 -12.28
C ASP A 321 -31.98 -3.79 -12.38
N ASP A 322 -31.22 -4.51 -13.20
CA ASP A 322 -31.31 -5.95 -13.33
C ASP A 322 -30.62 -6.64 -12.13
N GLN A 323 -31.44 -7.13 -11.20
CA GLN A 323 -31.00 -7.82 -9.98
C GLN A 323 -30.19 -9.09 -10.30
N GLU A 324 -30.56 -9.83 -11.34
CA GLU A 324 -29.84 -11.04 -11.73
C GLU A 324 -28.46 -10.65 -12.26
N ARG A 325 -28.37 -9.62 -13.10
CA ARG A 325 -27.08 -9.11 -13.57
C ARG A 325 -26.19 -8.61 -12.43
N ALA A 326 -26.78 -7.92 -11.45
CA ALA A 326 -26.06 -7.48 -10.26
C ALA A 326 -25.55 -8.66 -9.43
N LEU A 327 -26.35 -9.71 -9.26
CA LEU A 327 -25.94 -10.95 -8.61
C LEU A 327 -24.79 -11.62 -9.38
N GLN A 328 -24.93 -11.82 -10.69
CA GLN A 328 -23.89 -12.44 -11.52
C GLN A 328 -22.57 -11.65 -11.50
N LEU A 329 -22.65 -10.31 -11.43
CA LEU A 329 -21.49 -9.46 -11.21
C LEU A 329 -20.86 -9.72 -9.82
N ALA A 330 -21.66 -9.70 -8.75
CA ALA A 330 -21.19 -9.92 -7.38
C ALA A 330 -20.58 -11.32 -7.16
N LEU A 331 -21.07 -12.31 -7.91
CA LEU A 331 -20.50 -13.65 -7.99
C LEU A 331 -19.22 -13.72 -8.83
N GLY A 332 -18.79 -12.64 -9.50
CA GLY A 332 -17.62 -12.65 -10.38
C GLY A 332 -17.81 -13.48 -11.67
N ASN A 333 -19.06 -13.80 -12.02
CA ASN A 333 -19.38 -14.51 -13.26
C ASN A 333 -19.37 -13.59 -14.48
N LEU A 334 -19.43 -12.27 -14.28
CA LEU A 334 -19.37 -11.28 -15.34
C LEU A 334 -18.08 -10.46 -15.27
N ASN A 335 -17.53 -10.12 -16.44
CA ASN A 335 -16.52 -9.08 -16.54
C ASN A 335 -17.16 -7.72 -16.18
N PRO A 336 -16.66 -6.95 -15.20
CA PRO A 336 -17.33 -5.74 -14.72
C PRO A 336 -17.52 -4.63 -15.76
N PHE A 337 -16.63 -4.55 -16.76
CA PHE A 337 -16.72 -3.50 -17.78
C PHE A 337 -17.58 -3.90 -18.98
N THR A 338 -17.38 -5.13 -19.46
CA THR A 338 -18.03 -5.60 -20.69
C THR A 338 -19.32 -6.35 -20.44
N PHE A 339 -19.57 -6.77 -19.19
CA PHE A 339 -20.63 -7.68 -18.78
C PHE A 339 -20.65 -9.01 -19.57
N LYS A 340 -19.54 -9.35 -20.23
CA LYS A 340 -19.39 -10.68 -20.84
C LYS A 340 -19.28 -11.72 -19.73
N GLN A 341 -19.94 -12.85 -19.93
CA GLN A 341 -19.87 -13.96 -19.01
C GLN A 341 -18.47 -14.59 -19.04
N LEU A 342 -17.85 -14.72 -17.87
CA LEU A 342 -16.55 -15.34 -17.63
C LEU A 342 -16.68 -16.69 -16.90
N ASP A 343 -17.73 -16.84 -16.10
CA ASP A 343 -18.00 -18.03 -15.29
C ASP A 343 -19.52 -18.25 -15.11
N ASN A 344 -19.92 -19.34 -14.47
CA ASN A 344 -21.33 -19.67 -14.24
C ASN A 344 -21.60 -20.26 -12.85
N TRP A 345 -20.74 -19.95 -11.88
CA TRP A 345 -20.87 -20.47 -10.52
C TRP A 345 -22.10 -19.89 -9.82
N HIS A 346 -22.88 -20.72 -9.13
CA HIS A 346 -24.02 -20.24 -8.36
C HIS A 346 -23.99 -20.84 -6.95
N PRO A 347 -24.20 -20.04 -5.88
CA PRO A 347 -24.17 -20.55 -4.52
C PRO A 347 -25.21 -21.66 -4.33
N ASP A 348 -26.48 -21.44 -4.67
CA ASP A 348 -27.55 -22.40 -4.37
C ASP A 348 -27.43 -23.75 -5.10
N ARG A 349 -26.73 -23.79 -6.24
CA ARG A 349 -26.52 -25.02 -7.02
C ARG A 349 -25.24 -25.75 -6.58
N ASN A 350 -24.25 -24.98 -6.14
CA ASN A 350 -22.91 -25.50 -5.90
C ASN A 350 -22.63 -25.70 -4.39
N TYR A 351 -23.45 -25.13 -3.50
CA TYR A 351 -23.45 -25.43 -2.06
C TYR A 351 -24.07 -26.80 -1.82
N GLY A 352 -23.22 -27.80 -1.59
CA GLY A 352 -23.62 -29.16 -1.17
C GLY A 352 -23.27 -30.27 -2.17
N PHE A 353 -23.17 -29.98 -3.46
CA PHE A 353 -22.94 -31.02 -4.48
C PHE A 353 -21.61 -30.93 -5.23
N ALA A 354 -20.88 -29.81 -5.16
CA ALA A 354 -19.63 -29.66 -5.92
C ALA A 354 -18.37 -29.78 -5.05
N GLN A 355 -17.59 -30.82 -5.36
CA GLN A 355 -16.15 -30.99 -5.15
C GLN A 355 -15.74 -31.82 -3.92
N VAL A 356 -16.08 -33.12 -3.98
CA VAL A 356 -15.40 -34.24 -3.30
C VAL A 356 -14.20 -34.74 -4.13
N THR A 357 -13.87 -34.08 -5.25
CA THR A 357 -12.98 -34.63 -6.28
C THR A 357 -11.49 -34.53 -5.97
N ASN A 358 -11.08 -33.89 -4.87
CA ASN A 358 -9.66 -33.81 -4.53
C ASN A 358 -9.46 -33.94 -3.02
N ASN A 359 -9.25 -35.17 -2.54
CA ASN A 359 -8.93 -35.49 -1.13
C ASN A 359 -7.72 -34.72 -0.55
N LYS A 360 -7.00 -33.95 -1.38
CA LYS A 360 -5.84 -33.14 -0.98
C LYS A 360 -6.19 -31.73 -0.48
N ILE A 361 -7.35 -31.16 -0.83
CA ILE A 361 -7.67 -29.77 -0.48
C ILE A 361 -8.55 -29.73 0.77
N LYS A 362 -8.03 -29.16 1.86
CA LYS A 362 -8.81 -28.95 3.09
C LYS A 362 -9.83 -27.83 2.86
N ARG A 363 -11.11 -28.14 3.08
CA ARG A 363 -12.21 -27.16 3.03
C ARG A 363 -12.45 -26.55 4.41
N ALA A 364 -12.67 -25.24 4.44
CA ALA A 364 -13.04 -24.51 5.64
C ALA A 364 -14.45 -24.90 6.11
N LYS A 365 -14.69 -24.92 7.43
CA LYS A 365 -15.95 -25.41 8.03
C LYS A 365 -16.99 -24.31 8.31
N HIS A 366 -16.65 -23.05 8.03
CA HIS A 366 -17.54 -21.94 8.33
C HIS A 366 -18.76 -21.90 7.40
N LYS A 367 -19.87 -21.31 7.90
CA LYS A 367 -21.05 -21.01 7.10
C LYS A 367 -20.70 -19.93 6.08
N SER A 368 -21.23 -20.06 4.86
CA SER A 368 -21.02 -19.07 3.81
C SER A 368 -21.98 -17.88 3.94
N ILE A 369 -21.53 -16.68 3.59
CA ILE A 369 -22.38 -15.48 3.47
C ILE A 369 -23.50 -15.63 2.43
N TRP A 370 -23.39 -16.57 1.50
CA TRP A 370 -24.33 -16.78 0.40
C TRP A 370 -25.50 -17.71 0.77
N GLN A 371 -25.49 -18.29 1.98
CA GLN A 371 -26.58 -19.15 2.47
C GLN A 371 -27.75 -18.32 2.99
N GLU A 372 -28.99 -18.71 2.67
CA GLU A 372 -30.22 -17.98 3.04
C GLU A 372 -30.37 -17.70 4.54
N LYS A 373 -29.83 -18.57 5.41
CA LYS A 373 -29.90 -18.43 6.88
C LYS A 373 -28.58 -17.95 7.48
N TYR A 374 -27.81 -17.15 6.76
CA TYR A 374 -26.61 -16.55 7.32
C TYR A 374 -26.99 -15.53 8.40
N GLN A 375 -26.67 -15.83 9.65
CA GLN A 375 -26.77 -14.86 10.74
C GLN A 375 -25.40 -14.22 10.92
N ALA A 376 -25.34 -12.90 10.77
CA ALA A 376 -24.17 -12.13 11.19
C ALA A 376 -23.92 -12.36 12.69
N PHE A 377 -22.66 -12.26 13.13
CA PHE A 377 -22.33 -12.36 14.54
C PHE A 377 -23.08 -11.25 15.29
N SER A 378 -24.10 -11.61 16.07
CA SER A 378 -24.73 -10.67 16.99
C SER A 378 -23.68 -10.27 18.02
N ASN A 379 -23.32 -8.98 18.10
CA ASN A 379 -22.57 -8.44 19.22
C ASN A 379 -23.34 -8.80 20.50
N GLY A 380 -22.83 -9.78 21.25
CA GLY A 380 -23.36 -10.09 22.57
C GLY A 380 -23.19 -8.88 23.46
N HIS A 381 -24.26 -8.10 23.64
CA HIS A 381 -24.50 -7.52 24.95
C HIS A 381 -24.60 -8.70 25.90
N ILE A 382 -23.59 -8.86 26.76
CA ILE A 382 -23.68 -9.73 27.94
C ILE A 382 -24.84 -9.17 28.77
N SER A 383 -26.03 -9.70 28.54
CA SER A 383 -27.16 -9.57 29.45
C SER A 383 -26.79 -10.44 30.65
N LYS A 384 -26.77 -9.82 31.84
CA LYS A 384 -26.79 -10.57 33.09
C LYS A 384 -28.09 -11.40 33.13
N ASP A 385 -27.99 -12.57 33.76
CA ASP A 385 -29.06 -13.53 34.07
C ASP A 385 -29.35 -14.51 32.90
N VAL A 386 -29.24 -15.83 33.01
CA VAL A 386 -29.55 -16.76 34.12
C VAL A 386 -28.57 -17.95 34.09
N VAL A 387 -28.03 -18.29 35.26
CA VAL A 387 -27.27 -19.51 35.54
C VAL A 387 -28.19 -20.72 35.47
N LYS A 388 -27.82 -21.73 34.68
CA LYS A 388 -28.15 -23.12 34.99
C LYS A 388 -26.91 -23.99 34.83
N ASP A 389 -26.58 -24.63 35.95
CA ASP A 389 -25.53 -25.62 36.15
C ASP A 389 -25.50 -26.66 35.03
N ASP A 390 -24.32 -26.92 34.50
CA ASP A 390 -23.88 -28.28 34.21
C ASP A 390 -22.39 -28.40 34.51
N LYS A 391 -22.08 -29.28 35.46
CA LYS A 391 -20.74 -29.54 36.00
C LYS A 391 -19.84 -30.14 34.92
N CYS A 392 -18.73 -29.47 34.60
CA CYS A 392 -17.59 -30.11 33.97
C CYS A 392 -16.40 -30.04 34.94
N ALA A 393 -16.08 -31.19 35.56
CA ALA A 393 -14.96 -31.33 36.45
C ALA A 393 -13.64 -31.22 35.66
N LEU A 394 -12.79 -30.26 36.02
CA LEU A 394 -11.41 -30.19 35.56
C LEU A 394 -10.48 -30.39 36.76
N ASP A 395 -9.81 -31.54 36.78
CA ASP A 395 -8.70 -31.85 37.67
C ASP A 395 -7.51 -30.94 37.34
N PHE A 396 -7.16 -30.06 38.28
CA PHE A 396 -5.93 -29.28 38.20
C PHE A 396 -4.76 -30.12 38.73
N ARG A 397 -3.86 -30.55 37.84
CA ARG A 397 -2.48 -30.87 38.23
C ARG A 397 -1.66 -29.59 38.15
N THR A 398 -1.24 -29.09 39.31
CA THR A 398 -0.21 -28.06 39.43
C THR A 398 1.13 -28.64 38.99
N VAL A 399 1.73 -28.05 37.95
CA VAL A 399 3.11 -28.32 37.54
C VAL A 399 3.90 -27.05 37.85
N ASP A 400 4.82 -27.12 38.81
CA ASP A 400 5.71 -26.02 39.15
C ASP A 400 6.77 -25.85 38.06
N PHE A 401 6.76 -24.70 37.38
CA PHE A 401 7.76 -24.32 36.38
C PHE A 401 8.99 -23.71 37.05
N SER A 402 10.15 -24.35 36.87
CA SER A 402 11.44 -23.83 37.33
C SER A 402 11.88 -22.64 36.45
N THR A 403 12.09 -21.48 37.07
CA THR A 403 12.52 -20.19 36.49
C THR A 403 13.85 -20.21 35.73
N LYS A 404 14.61 -21.32 35.75
CA LYS A 404 15.85 -21.45 34.99
C LYS A 404 15.61 -21.66 33.49
N PHE A 405 14.59 -22.44 33.10
CA PHE A 405 14.29 -22.72 31.70
C PHE A 405 13.81 -21.49 30.93
N ILE A 406 13.03 -20.62 31.58
CA ILE A 406 12.50 -19.40 30.97
C ILE A 406 13.63 -18.41 30.64
N ASN A 407 14.60 -18.25 31.53
CA ASN A 407 15.70 -17.34 31.29
C ASN A 407 16.64 -17.86 30.18
N GLU A 408 16.89 -19.18 30.13
CA GLU A 408 17.64 -19.80 29.04
C GLU A 408 16.92 -19.64 27.69
N GLU A 409 15.61 -19.87 27.65
CA GLU A 409 14.77 -19.72 26.46
C GLU A 409 14.69 -18.27 25.97
N ILE A 410 14.65 -17.29 26.88
CA ILE A 410 14.75 -15.85 26.54
C ILE A 410 16.11 -15.51 25.93
N THR A 411 17.22 -16.04 26.49
CA THR A 411 18.56 -15.83 25.89
C THR A 411 18.75 -16.50 24.54
N GLU A 412 18.18 -17.69 24.34
CA GLU A 412 18.20 -18.37 23.05
C GLU A 412 17.36 -17.64 22.01
N ASN A 413 16.17 -17.18 22.37
CA ASN A 413 15.33 -16.37 21.48
C ASN A 413 15.99 -15.04 21.12
N ALA A 414 16.68 -14.38 22.06
CA ALA A 414 17.43 -13.16 21.77
C ALA A 414 18.66 -13.40 20.88
N ARG A 415 19.30 -14.58 20.97
CA ARG A 415 20.36 -14.98 20.03
C ARG A 415 19.81 -15.30 18.65
N ALA A 416 18.66 -15.97 18.58
CA ALA A 416 17.98 -16.28 17.32
C ALA A 416 17.53 -15.00 16.60
N GLU A 417 17.02 -14.00 17.32
CA GLU A 417 16.70 -12.66 16.79
C GLU A 417 17.93 -11.94 16.21
N ARG A 418 19.07 -11.97 16.90
CA ARG A 418 20.32 -11.36 16.40
C ARG A 418 20.97 -12.14 15.25
N ALA A 419 20.58 -13.39 15.04
CA ALA A 419 21.06 -14.25 13.96
C ALA A 419 20.16 -14.21 12.72
N LYS A 420 19.06 -13.44 12.73
CA LYS A 420 18.18 -13.27 11.56
C LYS A 420 18.83 -12.31 10.56
N PRO A 421 19.00 -12.72 9.28
CA PRO A 421 19.55 -11.86 8.25
C PRO A 421 18.59 -10.70 7.93
N GLU A 422 19.15 -9.55 7.56
CA GLU A 422 18.35 -8.38 7.16
C GLU A 422 17.60 -8.63 5.85
N GLU A 423 16.54 -7.86 5.57
CA GLU A 423 15.67 -8.04 4.40
C GLU A 423 16.44 -8.01 3.06
N ALA A 424 17.57 -7.31 3.02
CA ALA A 424 18.51 -7.28 1.89
C ALA A 424 19.33 -8.57 1.73
N GLU A 425 19.71 -9.24 2.82
CA GLU A 425 20.43 -10.54 2.80
C GLU A 425 19.48 -11.70 2.45
N ILE A 426 18.23 -11.62 2.88
CA ILE A 426 17.17 -12.55 2.44
C ILE A 426 17.00 -12.43 0.92
N PHE A 427 17.06 -11.22 0.37
CA PHE A 427 16.95 -10.94 -1.06
C PHE A 427 18.10 -11.55 -1.89
N SER A 428 19.33 -11.53 -1.37
CA SER A 428 20.50 -12.12 -2.05
C SER A 428 20.49 -13.65 -2.02
N MET A 429 19.95 -14.25 -0.94
CA MET A 429 19.83 -15.70 -0.81
C MET A 429 18.86 -16.33 -1.83
N TYR A 430 17.79 -15.61 -2.20
CA TYR A 430 16.89 -16.02 -3.28
C TYR A 430 17.50 -15.86 -4.68
N GLN A 431 18.52 -15.01 -4.82
CA GLN A 431 19.25 -14.82 -6.07
C GLN A 431 20.21 -16.00 -6.36
N TYR A 432 20.76 -16.62 -5.31
CA TYR A 432 21.76 -17.71 -5.42
C TYR A 432 21.15 -19.07 -5.80
N LYS A 433 19.90 -19.35 -5.40
CA LYS A 433 19.22 -20.62 -5.77
C LYS A 433 18.75 -20.68 -7.23
N ALA A 434 18.70 -19.55 -7.93
CA ALA A 434 18.35 -19.52 -9.35
C ALA A 434 19.52 -19.90 -10.27
N THR A 435 20.76 -19.85 -9.77
CA THR A 435 21.99 -20.12 -10.54
C THR A 435 22.52 -21.55 -10.43
N GLU A 436 21.98 -22.39 -9.54
CA GLU A 436 22.46 -23.77 -9.33
C GLU A 436 21.72 -24.84 -10.17
N LEU A 437 20.91 -24.43 -11.14
CA LEU A 437 20.20 -25.35 -12.04
C LEU A 437 20.60 -25.20 -13.51
N GLU A 438 21.87 -24.94 -13.83
CA GLU A 438 22.45 -25.26 -15.14
C GLU A 438 23.91 -25.70 -14.97
N GLU A 439 24.22 -26.98 -15.23
CA GLU A 439 25.07 -27.51 -16.32
C GLU A 439 25.60 -28.92 -15.90
N PRO A 440 26.34 -29.74 -16.70
CA PRO A 440 26.79 -29.59 -18.11
C PRO A 440 26.66 -30.85 -19.00
N SER A 441 26.86 -30.67 -20.32
CA SER A 441 27.83 -31.43 -21.16
C SER A 441 27.31 -31.86 -22.55
N ALA A 442 27.94 -31.33 -23.62
CA ALA A 442 28.36 -32.12 -24.78
C ALA A 442 29.36 -31.34 -25.64
N LYS A 443 30.53 -31.96 -25.85
CA LYS A 443 31.64 -31.46 -26.67
C LYS A 443 31.34 -31.64 -28.16
N ARG A 444 31.77 -30.63 -28.95
CA ARG A 444 32.28 -30.66 -30.35
C ARG A 444 31.62 -31.62 -31.37
N ARG A 445 31.21 -31.04 -32.50
CA ARG A 445 31.89 -31.25 -33.80
C ARG A 445 31.45 -30.24 -34.87
N ARG A 446 32.45 -29.69 -35.57
CA ARG A 446 32.30 -28.97 -36.84
C ARG A 446 31.95 -29.99 -37.94
N TYR A 447 31.05 -29.65 -38.83
CA TYR A 447 31.09 -30.12 -40.21
C TYR A 447 30.52 -29.06 -41.15
N SER A 448 31.29 -28.75 -42.18
CA SER A 448 30.92 -27.98 -43.36
C SER A 448 30.22 -28.90 -44.37
N SER A 449 29.16 -28.43 -45.00
CA SER A 449 28.83 -28.87 -46.35
C SER A 449 28.02 -27.80 -47.05
N GLU A 450 28.59 -27.36 -48.16
CA GLU A 450 28.02 -26.56 -49.23
C GLU A 450 26.79 -27.24 -49.83
N SER A 451 25.79 -26.44 -50.25
CA SER A 451 25.24 -26.52 -51.61
C SER A 451 24.17 -25.45 -51.82
N ASN A 452 24.53 -24.50 -52.68
CA ASN A 452 23.74 -23.67 -53.60
C ASN A 452 22.23 -23.95 -53.70
N ASN A 453 21.44 -22.87 -53.69
CA ASN A 453 20.82 -22.41 -54.93
C ASN A 453 20.41 -20.94 -54.87
N ASP A 454 20.69 -20.29 -55.99
CA ASP A 454 20.43 -18.91 -56.38
C ASP A 454 18.95 -18.53 -56.32
N TYR A 455 18.66 -17.25 -56.04
CA TYR A 455 18.13 -16.32 -57.05
C TYR A 455 18.24 -14.86 -56.59
N ALA A 456 18.75 -14.07 -57.54
CA ALA A 456 18.90 -12.62 -57.70
C ALA A 456 17.95 -11.70 -56.91
N ASP A 457 18.43 -10.65 -56.23
CA ASP A 457 19.00 -9.36 -56.70
C ASP A 457 17.91 -8.29 -56.85
N GLU A 458 17.93 -7.27 -55.99
CA GLU A 458 18.09 -5.88 -56.46
C GLU A 458 18.42 -4.90 -55.31
N GLN A 459 19.58 -4.29 -55.49
CA GLN A 459 20.13 -3.05 -54.92
C GLN A 459 19.13 -1.87 -55.08
N LYS A 460 19.14 -0.70 -54.42
CA LYS A 460 20.18 0.15 -53.80
C LYS A 460 19.40 1.38 -53.26
N LYS A 461 19.77 1.92 -52.09
CA LYS A 461 20.29 3.30 -51.95
C LYS A 461 20.47 3.69 -50.48
N SER A 462 21.74 3.96 -50.19
CA SER A 462 22.29 4.76 -49.11
C SER A 462 21.67 6.16 -49.03
N GLU A 463 21.51 6.67 -47.81
CA GLU A 463 21.83 8.08 -47.54
C GLU A 463 22.11 8.30 -46.05
N ALA A 464 22.96 9.30 -45.83
CA ALA A 464 23.80 9.49 -44.68
C ALA A 464 23.09 10.17 -43.50
N THR A 465 23.61 9.84 -42.33
CA THR A 465 23.55 10.57 -41.07
C THR A 465 23.60 12.10 -41.20
N GLN A 466 22.63 12.78 -40.59
CA GLN A 466 22.85 14.09 -39.97
C GLN A 466 22.33 14.07 -38.54
N ASN A 467 23.27 14.31 -37.62
CA ASN A 467 23.07 14.52 -36.20
C ASN A 467 22.22 15.77 -35.97
N VAL A 468 21.12 15.66 -35.24
CA VAL A 468 20.45 16.81 -34.62
C VAL A 468 20.54 16.66 -33.10
N VAL A 469 21.33 17.55 -32.52
CA VAL A 469 21.43 17.81 -31.09
C VAL A 469 20.10 18.42 -30.63
N LEU A 470 19.32 17.71 -29.81
CA LEU A 470 18.15 18.27 -29.14
C LEU A 470 18.58 18.80 -27.77
N THR A 471 18.61 20.13 -27.66
CA THR A 471 18.73 20.86 -26.41
C THR A 471 17.42 20.80 -25.63
N HIS A 472 17.52 20.48 -24.35
CA HIS A 472 16.42 20.53 -23.40
C HIS A 472 15.89 21.96 -23.24
N ASN A 473 14.60 22.16 -23.46
CA ASN A 473 13.85 23.29 -22.93
C ASN A 473 12.55 22.78 -22.31
N ASN A 474 12.47 22.85 -20.98
CA ASN A 474 11.23 22.70 -20.22
C ASN A 474 10.35 23.93 -20.52
N HIS A 475 9.21 23.75 -21.18
CA HIS A 475 8.20 24.81 -21.32
C HIS A 475 6.80 24.31 -20.91
N ASN A 476 6.15 25.15 -20.13
CA ASN A 476 4.85 24.96 -19.48
C ASN A 476 3.71 25.10 -20.50
N PRO A 477 2.77 24.13 -20.62
CA PRO A 477 1.74 24.15 -21.66
C PRO A 477 0.52 25.05 -21.36
N PHE A 478 0.56 25.90 -20.32
CA PHE A 478 -0.60 26.73 -19.91
C PHE A 478 -0.45 28.25 -20.10
N ALA A 479 0.56 28.75 -20.81
CA ALA A 479 0.62 30.17 -21.16
C ALA A 479 -0.19 30.45 -22.45
N LYS A 480 -1.48 30.78 -22.31
CA LYS A 480 -2.28 31.35 -23.42
C LYS A 480 -2.17 32.88 -23.38
N LEU A 481 -1.44 33.45 -24.34
CA LEU A 481 -1.55 34.86 -24.71
C LEU A 481 -2.69 35.02 -25.73
N GLN A 482 -3.55 35.98 -25.48
CA GLN A 482 -4.80 36.25 -26.21
C GLN A 482 -4.48 36.94 -27.54
N CYS A 483 -4.88 36.33 -28.66
CA CYS A 483 -4.85 36.96 -29.98
C CYS A 483 -6.11 37.82 -30.19
N MET A 484 -5.91 39.09 -30.55
CA MET A 484 -6.87 39.87 -31.34
C MET A 484 -6.15 40.47 -32.57
N GLU A 485 -6.73 40.19 -33.73
CA GLU A 485 -6.54 40.78 -35.07
C GLU A 485 -6.74 42.31 -35.07
N VAL A 486 -6.27 43.18 -35.97
CA VAL A 486 -5.50 43.17 -37.25
C VAL A 486 -5.10 44.64 -37.52
N ALA A 487 -3.96 44.89 -38.19
CA ALA A 487 -3.72 45.95 -39.21
C ALA A 487 -2.43 46.83 -39.08
N LYS A 488 -1.73 46.88 -40.24
CA LYS A 488 -0.93 47.97 -40.85
C LYS A 488 0.55 48.22 -40.46
N SER A 489 1.40 47.76 -41.40
CA SER A 489 2.59 48.34 -42.06
C SER A 489 3.54 49.36 -41.38
N ALA A 490 4.83 49.01 -41.50
CA ALA A 490 6.00 49.83 -41.90
C ALA A 490 6.59 50.88 -40.94
N LYS A 491 7.82 50.64 -40.45
CA LYS A 491 9.09 51.28 -40.91
C LYS A 491 10.25 50.97 -39.94
N THR A 492 11.40 50.67 -40.53
CA THR A 492 12.77 50.65 -39.96
C THR A 492 13.22 52.00 -39.41
N VAL A 493 13.89 52.03 -38.25
CA VAL A 493 15.04 52.92 -37.93
C VAL A 493 15.97 52.24 -36.91
N CYS A 494 17.28 52.36 -37.19
CA CYS A 494 18.52 51.91 -36.51
C CYS A 494 18.68 52.61 -35.11
N GLU A 495 19.58 52.30 -34.14
CA GLU A 495 21.03 52.10 -34.19
C GLU A 495 21.57 51.43 -32.88
N ASN A 496 22.53 50.51 -33.06
CA ASN A 496 23.79 50.25 -32.33
C ASN A 496 23.93 50.73 -30.86
N SER A 497 24.46 49.94 -29.92
CA SER A 497 25.85 49.44 -29.90
C SER A 497 26.14 48.71 -28.58
N SER A 498 27.14 47.80 -28.60
CA SER A 498 27.88 47.24 -27.44
C SER A 498 27.20 46.04 -26.75
N LEU A 499 27.73 44.82 -26.65
CA LEU A 499 29.09 44.28 -26.82
C LEU A 499 28.95 42.75 -27.01
N LEU A 500 29.45 42.24 -28.13
CA LEU A 500 29.78 40.83 -28.34
C LEU A 500 31.32 40.72 -28.37
N LYS A 501 31.79 39.54 -27.98
CA LYS A 501 33.11 38.92 -28.23
C LYS A 501 34.14 39.01 -27.09
N ILE A 502 34.90 37.97 -26.75
CA ILE A 502 35.01 36.57 -27.20
C ILE A 502 35.98 35.87 -26.21
N LEU A 503 35.66 34.62 -25.88
CA LEU A 503 36.50 33.41 -25.67
C LEU A 503 37.96 33.53 -25.13
N SER A 504 38.16 32.84 -23.98
CA SER A 504 39.20 31.85 -23.54
C SER A 504 40.56 31.70 -24.28
N PRO A 505 41.52 30.91 -23.74
CA PRO A 505 42.26 31.02 -22.47
C PRO A 505 43.80 30.86 -22.68
N LYS A 506 44.70 31.44 -21.85
CA LYS A 506 46.12 30.99 -21.82
C LYS A 506 46.80 31.05 -20.45
N LYS A 507 47.65 30.04 -20.26
CA LYS A 507 48.53 29.67 -19.14
C LYS A 507 49.75 30.61 -18.96
N ALA A 508 50.29 30.54 -17.74
CA ALA A 508 51.71 30.51 -17.33
C ALA A 508 52.47 31.80 -16.92
N SER A 509 53.04 31.66 -15.71
CA SER A 509 54.39 32.03 -15.23
C SER A 509 54.80 33.48 -14.96
N CYS A 510 55.05 33.71 -13.65
CA CYS A 510 56.29 34.18 -12.99
C CYS A 510 56.93 35.55 -13.30
N GLU A 511 57.29 36.21 -12.18
CA GLU A 511 58.41 37.15 -11.95
C GLU A 511 58.30 38.56 -12.58
N ALA A 512 58.76 39.65 -11.98
CA ALA A 512 59.27 39.97 -10.66
C ALA A 512 59.35 41.51 -10.52
N ASN A 513 59.20 41.99 -9.28
CA ASN A 513 59.86 43.15 -8.65
C ASN A 513 59.76 44.57 -9.26
N LEU A 514 59.19 45.50 -8.47
CA LEU A 514 59.98 46.46 -7.66
C LEU A 514 59.12 47.26 -6.64
N ARG A 515 59.30 46.88 -5.36
CA ARG A 515 59.48 47.66 -4.12
C ARG A 515 58.73 48.99 -3.89
N LYS A 516 58.06 49.08 -2.72
CA LYS A 516 58.61 49.71 -1.49
C LYS A 516 57.80 49.36 -0.22
N ASN A 517 58.54 48.86 0.79
CA ASN A 517 58.43 48.82 2.27
C ASN A 517 57.11 49.25 2.95
N PHE A 518 56.58 48.60 4.00
CA PHE A 518 57.21 48.10 5.23
C PHE A 518 56.47 46.89 5.86
N PRO A 519 57.14 46.08 6.72
CA PRO A 519 56.60 44.82 7.26
C PRO A 519 56.26 44.88 8.75
N LEU A 520 55.34 44.01 9.20
CA LEU A 520 55.53 43.13 10.37
C LEU A 520 54.27 42.31 10.64
N LYS A 521 54.34 41.01 10.31
CA LYS A 521 54.01 39.87 11.16
C LYS A 521 54.15 38.62 10.29
N SER A 522 55.13 37.78 10.61
CA SER A 522 55.23 36.45 10.04
C SER A 522 55.32 35.39 11.14
N PRO A 523 54.86 34.16 10.83
CA PRO A 523 54.66 33.04 11.74
C PRO A 523 55.84 32.06 11.66
N LYS A 524 55.83 30.95 12.43
CA LYS A 524 56.56 29.71 12.05
C LYS A 524 55.85 28.44 12.56
N SER A 525 55.74 27.48 11.65
CA SER A 525 55.59 26.01 11.81
C SER A 525 57.00 25.35 11.93
N PRO A 526 57.28 24.04 11.72
CA PRO A 526 56.54 22.75 11.85
C PRO A 526 57.37 21.58 12.51
N LEU A 527 56.77 20.38 12.61
CA LEU A 527 57.33 19.00 12.47
C LEU A 527 58.32 18.38 13.51
N ASP A 528 57.85 17.26 14.08
CA ASP A 528 58.49 16.02 14.57
C ASP A 528 59.89 16.01 15.21
N ARG A 529 59.93 15.63 16.51
CA ARG A 529 60.94 14.70 17.04
C ARG A 529 60.42 13.99 18.31
N LEU A 530 60.45 12.66 18.28
CA LEU A 530 60.17 11.73 19.39
C LEU A 530 61.27 11.79 20.46
N GLN A 531 60.90 11.85 21.75
CA GLN A 531 61.31 10.89 22.79
C GLN A 531 60.60 11.16 24.14
N GLU A 532 59.88 10.14 24.59
CA GLU A 532 59.63 9.68 25.97
C GLU A 532 59.58 10.69 27.13
N THR A 533 58.42 10.79 27.81
CA THR A 533 58.18 10.23 29.16
C THR A 533 56.83 10.66 29.75
N ALA A 534 56.32 9.85 30.68
CA ALA A 534 55.29 10.12 31.70
C ALA A 534 53.81 10.02 31.30
N ILE A 535 53.32 8.79 31.46
CA ILE A 535 51.93 8.31 31.50
C ILE A 535 51.20 8.89 32.73
N VAL A 536 50.07 9.59 32.51
CA VAL A 536 49.08 9.87 33.57
C VAL A 536 47.98 8.80 33.48
N LYS A 537 47.99 7.87 34.44
CA LYS A 537 47.01 6.78 34.59
C LYS A 537 45.72 7.31 35.24
N SER A 538 44.59 7.08 34.57
CA SER A 538 43.27 7.05 35.21
C SER A 538 43.14 5.78 36.07
N ARG A 539 42.98 5.97 37.39
CA ARG A 539 42.51 4.96 38.35
C ARG A 539 40.97 5.06 38.37
N PHE A 540 40.19 4.00 38.50
CA PHE A 540 40.22 3.04 39.61
C PHE A 540 39.57 1.70 39.23
N PHE A 541 40.24 0.60 39.57
CA PHE A 541 39.64 -0.69 39.94
C PHE A 541 40.34 -1.20 41.22
N SER A 542 39.52 -1.63 42.18
CA SER A 542 39.66 -2.77 43.12
C SER A 542 40.82 -2.93 44.14
N ASN A 543 40.39 -3.31 45.38
CA ASN A 543 40.96 -4.31 46.33
C ASN A 543 42.29 -3.97 47.05
N ASN A 544 42.65 -4.37 48.28
CA ASN A 544 42.23 -5.29 49.36
C ASN A 544 42.89 -4.74 50.67
N VAL A 545 42.63 -5.17 51.92
CA VAL A 545 43.23 -6.37 52.56
C VAL A 545 42.77 -6.47 54.05
N ASN A 546 42.34 -7.68 54.41
CA ASN A 546 42.38 -8.45 55.68
C ASN A 546 42.09 -7.82 57.07
N GLU A 547 41.14 -8.45 57.78
CA GLU A 547 41.42 -9.01 59.11
C GLU A 547 40.56 -10.26 59.41
N VAL A 548 41.09 -11.07 60.31
CA VAL A 548 40.83 -12.49 60.58
C VAL A 548 39.77 -12.67 61.67
N SER A 549 38.87 -13.66 61.54
CA SER A 549 38.56 -14.62 62.63
C SER A 549 37.51 -15.67 62.24
N ARG A 550 37.82 -16.89 62.71
CA ARG A 550 37.03 -18.13 62.64
C ARG A 550 35.79 -18.03 63.54
N ILE A 551 34.71 -18.75 63.21
CA ILE A 551 34.04 -19.73 64.10
C ILE A 551 33.09 -20.63 63.27
N LYS A 552 33.20 -21.94 63.53
CA LYS A 552 32.35 -23.05 63.08
C LYS A 552 31.10 -23.18 63.98
N LYS A 553 29.97 -23.63 63.41
CA LYS A 553 28.98 -24.63 63.94
C LYS A 553 27.79 -24.65 62.97
N LYS A 554 27.46 -25.69 62.20
CA LYS A 554 26.95 -27.06 62.52
C LYS A 554 25.76 -27.08 63.50
N CYS A 555 24.55 -27.29 62.95
CA CYS A 555 23.49 -28.25 63.33
C CYS A 555 22.33 -28.02 62.32
N LYS A 556 21.91 -28.91 61.42
CA LYS A 556 21.50 -30.33 61.45
C LYS A 556 20.26 -30.60 62.33
N GLN A 557 19.22 -31.12 61.65
CA GLN A 557 18.11 -31.98 62.13
C GLN A 557 17.02 -31.27 62.96
N ARG A 558 15.70 -31.53 62.79
CA ARG A 558 14.93 -32.76 62.48
C ARG A 558 13.49 -32.33 62.08
N PHE A 559 12.90 -32.88 61.00
CA PHE A 559 11.98 -34.03 60.92
C PHE A 559 10.48 -33.77 61.25
N ASN A 560 9.66 -34.03 60.22
CA ASN A 560 8.38 -34.75 60.15
C ASN A 560 7.15 -34.29 60.95
N CYS A 561 6.05 -34.02 60.22
CA CYS A 561 5.14 -35.05 59.71
C CYS A 561 4.63 -34.67 58.32
#